data_AF-A0A9E4RA89-F1
#
_entry.id   AF-A0A9E4RA89-F1
#
_cell.length_a   1.000
_cell.length_b   1.000
_cell.length_c   1.000
_cell.angle_alpha   90.00
_cell.angle_beta   90.00
_cell.angle_gamma   90.00
#
_symmetry.space_group_name_H-M   'P 1'
#
loop_
_entity.id
_entity.type
_entity.pdbx_description
1 polymer ?
#
loop_
_entity_poly.entity_id
_entity_poly.type
_entity_poly.pdbx_seq_one_letter_code
_entity_poly.pdbx_strand_id
1 'polypeptide(L)' 'SGQTPVGIVRDAFRPGQSVTITDLEHLVDHAEAIDMVTTVLVGNSTTYLHQGHMATPRGYEEKIAGQAQDPTHLPPAAP' A
#
# COMPACT_ATOMS: atom_id res chain seq x y z
N SER A 1 -12.86 2.25 -5.33
CA SER A 1 -12.19 1.21 -4.51
C SER A 1 -11.69 0.03 -5.34
N GLY A 2 -12.19 -0.22 -6.57
CA GLY A 2 -11.66 -1.30 -7.41
C GLY A 2 -10.16 -1.20 -7.69
N GLN A 3 -9.66 0.01 -7.98
CA GLN A 3 -8.23 0.27 -8.24
C GLN A 3 -7.32 0.19 -7.00
N THR A 4 -7.86 -0.13 -5.81
CA THR A 4 -7.04 -0.24 -4.60
C THR A 4 -6.00 -1.34 -4.80
N PRO A 5 -4.69 -1.07 -4.66
CA PRO A 5 -3.66 -2.07 -4.87
C PRO A 5 -3.80 -3.27 -3.93
N VAL A 6 -3.56 -4.46 -4.47
CA VAL A 6 -3.53 -5.72 -3.73
C VAL A 6 -2.25 -6.48 -4.05
N GLY A 7 -1.53 -6.88 -3.00
CA GLY A 7 -0.38 -7.78 -3.11
C GLY A 7 -0.79 -9.21 -2.79
N ILE A 8 -0.41 -10.16 -3.62
CA ILE A 8 -0.57 -11.61 -3.41
C ILE A 8 0.83 -12.19 -3.26
N VAL A 9 1.14 -12.70 -2.07
CA VAL A 9 2.45 -13.28 -1.73
C VAL A 9 2.27 -14.75 -1.41
N ARG A 10 2.77 -15.63 -2.27
CA ARG A 10 2.75 -17.08 -2.08
C ARG A 10 4.10 -17.57 -1.59
N ASP A 11 4.11 -18.57 -0.71
CA ASP A 11 5.34 -19.20 -0.20
C ASP A 11 6.34 -18.19 0.38
N ALA A 12 5.85 -17.17 1.10
CA ALA A 12 6.68 -16.12 1.69
C ALA A 12 7.85 -16.71 2.51
N PHE A 13 9.08 -16.28 2.19
CA PHE A 13 10.33 -16.73 2.79
C PHE A 13 10.62 -18.25 2.63
N ARG A 14 10.02 -18.91 1.62
CA ARG A 14 10.23 -20.32 1.32
C ARG A 14 10.68 -20.52 -0.14
N PRO A 15 11.28 -21.68 -0.48
CA PRO A 15 11.52 -22.04 -1.87
C PRO A 15 10.20 -22.02 -2.66
N GLY A 16 10.16 -21.29 -3.78
CA GLY A 16 8.96 -21.12 -4.59
C GLY A 16 8.20 -19.81 -4.36
N GLN A 17 8.72 -18.88 -3.55
CA GLN A 17 8.10 -17.58 -3.33
C GLN A 17 7.76 -16.88 -4.64
N SER A 18 6.51 -16.42 -4.75
CA SER A 18 6.07 -15.53 -5.83
C SER A 18 5.29 -14.35 -5.28
N VAL A 19 5.39 -13.22 -5.99
CA VAL A 19 4.70 -11.98 -5.66
C VAL A 19 3.97 -11.49 -6.90
N THR A 20 2.67 -11.29 -6.76
CA THR A 20 1.82 -10.67 -7.78
C THR A 20 1.23 -9.40 -7.19
N ILE A 21 1.27 -8.31 -7.97
CA ILE A 21 0.58 -7.07 -7.64
C ILE A 21 -0.57 -6.92 -8.63
N THR A 22 -1.77 -6.71 -8.09
CA THR A 22 -3.01 -6.50 -8.82
C THR A 22 -3.80 -5.38 -8.14
N ASP A 23 -5.06 -5.21 -8.49
CA ASP A 23 -6.01 -4.35 -7.77
C ASP A 23 -7.20 -5.15 -7.25
N LEU A 24 -8.04 -4.51 -6.44
CA LEU A 24 -9.17 -5.16 -5.79
C LEU A 24 -10.25 -5.63 -6.80
N GLU A 25 -10.36 -4.98 -7.95
CA GLU A 25 -11.28 -5.34 -9.02
C GLU A 25 -10.85 -6.63 -9.72
N HIS A 26 -9.55 -6.78 -9.99
CA HIS A 26 -8.97 -7.94 -10.69
C HIS A 26 -8.50 -9.05 -9.74
N LEU A 27 -8.68 -8.91 -8.42
CA LEU A 27 -8.28 -9.94 -7.44
C LEU A 27 -8.92 -11.32 -7.72
N VAL A 28 -10.17 -11.34 -8.17
CA VAL A 28 -10.90 -12.57 -8.51
C VAL A 28 -10.20 -13.38 -9.61
N ASP A 29 -9.56 -12.70 -10.57
CA ASP A 29 -8.84 -13.35 -11.67
C ASP A 29 -7.63 -14.15 -11.17
N HIS A 30 -7.18 -13.90 -9.94
CA HIS A 30 -6.07 -14.59 -9.28
C HIS A 30 -6.51 -15.64 -8.25
N ALA A 31 -7.81 -15.92 -8.12
CA ALA A 31 -8.33 -16.82 -7.09
C ALA A 31 -7.68 -18.21 -7.11
N GLU A 32 -7.35 -18.73 -8.29
CA GLU A 32 -6.70 -20.05 -8.45
C GLU A 32 -5.28 -20.10 -7.86
N ALA A 33 -4.60 -18.95 -7.76
CA ALA A 33 -3.26 -18.85 -7.21
C ALA A 33 -3.25 -18.65 -5.67
N ILE A 34 -4.42 -18.44 -5.06
CA ILE A 34 -4.56 -18.18 -3.63
C ILE A 34 -4.87 -19.49 -2.89
N ASP A 35 -3.87 -20.01 -2.19
CA ASP A 35 -3.94 -21.25 -1.40
C ASP A 35 -3.62 -20.99 0.09
N MET A 36 -3.52 -22.05 0.91
CA MET A 36 -3.24 -21.96 2.35
C MET A 36 -1.89 -21.32 2.69
N VAL A 37 -0.96 -21.24 1.73
CA VAL A 37 0.37 -20.64 1.91
C VAL A 37 0.49 -19.29 1.20
N THR A 38 -0.65 -18.64 0.98
CA THR A 38 -0.74 -17.31 0.35
C THR A 38 -1.18 -16.25 1.35
N THR A 39 -0.48 -15.11 1.35
CA THR A 39 -0.86 -13.90 2.08
C THR A 39 -1.36 -12.85 1.08
N VAL A 40 -2.58 -12.35 1.31
CA VAL A 40 -3.17 -11.26 0.52
C VAL A 40 -3.09 -9.97 1.33
N LEU A 41 -2.41 -8.96 0.79
CA LEU A 41 -2.26 -7.63 1.38
C LEU A 41 -3.12 -6.64 0.59
N VAL A 42 -4.22 -6.18 1.19
CA VAL A 42 -5.10 -5.17 0.60
C VAL A 42 -4.69 -3.78 1.09
N GLY A 43 -4.32 -2.90 0.17
CA GLY A 43 -4.07 -1.49 0.47
C GLY A 43 -5.32 -0.78 0.98
N ASN A 44 -5.14 0.40 1.55
CA ASN A 44 -6.26 1.30 1.85
C ASN A 44 -6.52 2.27 0.68
N SER A 45 -7.46 3.20 0.87
CA SER A 45 -7.84 4.19 -0.14
C SER A 45 -6.72 5.15 -0.56
N THR A 46 -5.64 5.27 0.22
CA THR A 46 -4.49 6.13 -0.10
C THR A 46 -3.26 5.34 -0.55
N THR A 47 -3.36 4.02 -0.62
CA THR A 47 -2.26 3.16 -1.07
C THR A 47 -2.12 3.22 -2.59
N TYR A 48 -0.90 3.36 -3.09
CA TYR A 48 -0.58 3.45 -4.52
C TYR A 48 0.65 2.63 -4.89
N LEU A 49 0.87 2.42 -6.20
CA LEU A 49 2.05 1.74 -6.70
C LEU A 49 3.16 2.74 -7.07
N HIS A 50 4.37 2.47 -6.57
CA HIS A 50 5.57 3.24 -6.86
C HIS A 50 6.72 2.31 -7.17
N GLN A 51 7.22 2.32 -8.41
CA GLN A 51 8.34 1.48 -8.85
C GLN A 51 8.17 -0.01 -8.49
N GLY A 52 6.96 -0.55 -8.65
CA GLY A 52 6.65 -1.94 -8.30
C GLY A 52 6.46 -2.21 -6.80
N HIS A 53 6.41 -1.18 -5.96
CA HIS A 53 6.15 -1.29 -4.52
C HIS A 53 4.79 -0.67 -4.18
N MET A 54 4.10 -1.23 -3.19
CA MET A 54 2.92 -0.59 -2.60
C MET A 54 3.38 0.40 -1.53
N ALA A 55 2.96 1.66 -1.65
CA ALA A 55 3.26 2.72 -0.70
C ALA A 55 1.95 3.35 -0.19
N THR A 56 1.91 3.66 1.11
CA THR A 56 0.81 4.40 1.73
C THR A 56 1.39 5.67 2.35
N PRO A 57 0.96 6.86 1.90
CA PRO A 57 1.46 8.12 2.43
C PRO A 57 1.03 8.27 3.89
N ARG A 58 1.90 8.83 4.73
CA ARG A 58 1.67 9.01 6.18
C ARG A 58 0.87 10.27 6.54
N GLY A 59 0.39 11.03 5.55
CA GLY A 59 -0.39 12.26 5.77
C GLY A 59 0.41 13.47 6.27
N TYR A 60 1.74 13.45 6.17
CA TYR A 60 2.56 14.60 6.60
C TYR A 60 2.25 15.88 5.81
N GLU A 61 1.86 15.77 4.53
CA GLU A 61 1.50 16.93 3.71
C GLU A 61 0.29 17.69 4.29
N GLU A 62 -0.74 16.97 4.74
CA GLU A 62 -1.91 17.57 5.39
C GLU A 62 -1.53 18.24 6.72
N LYS A 63 -0.64 17.60 7.49
CA LYS A 63 -0.13 18.17 8.75
C LYS A 63 0.66 19.46 8.49
N ILE A 64 1.53 19.50 7.49
CA ILE A 64 2.33 20.69 7.13
C ILE A 64 1.41 21.79 6.59
N ALA A 65 0.44 21.46 5.75
CA ALA A 65 -0.53 22.43 5.20
C ALA A 65 -1.43 23.04 6.28
N GLY A 66 -1.87 22.23 7.26
CA GLY A 66 -2.62 22.72 8.41
C GLY A 66 -1.79 23.58 9.37
N GLN A 67 -0.49 23.31 9.50
CA GLN A 67 0.43 24.11 10.32
C GLN A 67 0.79 25.46 9.68
N ALA A 68 0.82 25.56 8.34
CA ALA A 68 1.04 26.84 7.65
C ALA A 68 -0.09 27.86 7.87
N GLN A 69 -1.25 27.42 8.37
CA GLN A 69 -2.40 28.27 8.67
C GLN A 69 -2.45 28.73 10.15
N ASP A 70 -1.57 28.21 11.02
CA ASP A 70 -1.38 28.68 12.40
C ASP A 70 -0.02 29.38 12.53
N PRO A 71 0.03 30.73 12.53
CA PRO A 71 1.28 31.49 12.56
C PRO A 71 2.08 31.33 13.87
N THR A 72 1.54 30.63 14.87
CA THR A 72 2.17 30.40 16.17
C THR A 72 2.95 29.09 16.26
N HIS A 73 2.79 28.18 15.28
CA HIS A 73 3.40 26.86 15.31
C HIS A 73 4.63 26.80 14.39
N LEU A 74 5.84 26.71 14.97
CA LEU A 74 7.05 26.42 14.18
C LEU A 74 6.92 25.03 13.52
N PRO A 75 7.32 24.87 12.24
CA PRO A 75 7.32 23.56 11.61
C PRO A 75 8.27 22.61 12.37
N PRO A 76 7.93 21.31 12.45
CA PRO A 76 8.85 20.33 13.02
C PRO A 76 10.14 20.33 12.19
N ALA A 77 11.29 20.35 12.86
CA ALA A 77 12.57 20.18 12.20
C ALA A 77 12.51 18.93 11.33
N ALA A 78 12.80 19.08 10.03
CA ALA A 78 12.88 17.95 9.11
C ALA A 78 13.93 16.94 9.63
N PRO A 79 13.71 15.62 9.47
CA PRO A 79 14.67 14.61 9.88
C PRO A 79 16.00 14.72 9.12
#